data_AF-A0A9D2AUW4-F1
#
_entry.id   AF-A0A9D2AUW4-F1
#
_cell.length_a   1.000
_cell.length_b   1.000
_cell.length_c   1.000
_cell.angle_alpha   90.00
_cell.angle_beta   90.00
_cell.angle_gamma   90.00
#
_symmetry.space_group_name_H-M   'P 1'
#
loop_
_entity.id
_entity.type
_entity.pdbx_description
1 polymer ?
#
loop_
_entity_poly.entity_id
_entity_poly.type
_entity_poly.pdbx_seq_one_letter_code
_entity_poly.pdbx_strand_id
1 'polypeptide(L)'
;MKEKMKTEMRFCEICGYPVVNDESGVCMCCERCGWQSCGDNIEYEEKYGISYPMVVPLSRAKMQYREGKPFKPTFEDFIHGLDFYSEMAFTYRRVKYGVCYRSDHSVLFYNARQVWSFPTKDAFYKFASIGGDLLKDIWDQVQEPRYM
;
A
#
# COMPACT_ATOMS: atom_id res chain seq x y z
N MET A 1 22.10 22.77 22.80
CA MET A 1 20.76 22.53 23.37
C MET A 1 20.29 21.20 22.80
N LYS A 2 20.21 20.12 23.60
CA LYS A 2 19.60 18.87 23.13
C LYS A 2 18.09 19.08 23.16
N GLU A 3 17.45 19.20 22.00
CA GLU A 3 15.99 19.15 21.91
C GLU A 3 15.53 17.86 22.59
N LYS A 4 14.70 18.00 23.63
CA LYS A 4 14.07 16.85 24.26
C LYS A 4 13.05 16.32 23.26
N MET A 5 13.37 15.20 22.61
CA MET A 5 12.37 14.39 21.91
C MET A 5 11.25 14.12 22.92
N LYS A 6 10.02 14.61 22.67
CA LYS A 6 8.90 14.16 23.49
C LYS A 6 8.51 12.78 22.97
N THR A 7 8.46 11.86 23.90
CA THR A 7 8.05 10.49 23.66
C THR A 7 6.56 10.41 24.01
N GLU A 8 5.71 10.26 23.01
CA GLU A 8 4.27 10.07 23.22
C GLU A 8 3.93 8.59 23.08
N MET A 9 3.33 8.01 24.12
CA MET A 9 2.79 6.65 24.06
C MET A 9 1.41 6.68 23.41
N ARG A 10 1.26 5.98 22.29
CA ARG A 10 -0.02 5.81 21.60
C ARG A 10 -0.36 4.32 21.51
N PHE A 11 -1.64 3.99 21.34
CA PHE A 11 -2.03 2.60 21.12
C PHE A 11 -2.17 2.31 19.63
N CYS A 12 -1.67 1.16 19.19
CA CYS A 12 -1.85 0.70 17.82
C CYS A 12 -3.35 0.58 17.50
N GLU A 13 -3.80 1.27 16.46
CA GLU A 13 -5.19 1.28 16.01
C GLU A 13 -5.71 -0.08 15.51
N ILE A 14 -4.83 -1.03 15.25
CA ILE A 14 -5.17 -2.39 14.82
C ILE A 14 -5.28 -3.35 16.01
N CYS A 15 -4.22 -3.44 16.83
CA CYS A 15 -4.10 -4.48 17.85
C CYS A 15 -4.16 -3.96 19.30
N GLY A 16 -4.23 -2.63 19.50
CA GLY A 16 -4.25 -2.00 20.82
C GLY A 16 -2.94 -2.12 21.60
N TYR A 17 -1.85 -2.59 20.99
CA TYR A 17 -0.55 -2.64 21.65
C TYR A 17 0.01 -1.22 21.84
N PRO A 18 0.57 -0.86 23.01
CA PRO A 18 1.22 0.44 23.20
C PRO A 18 2.45 0.54 22.30
N VAL A 19 2.51 1.62 21.52
CA VAL A 19 3.62 1.97 20.66
C VAL A 19 4.19 3.31 21.11
N VAL A 20 5.51 3.37 21.16
CA VAL A 20 6.25 4.55 21.56
C VAL A 20 6.58 5.33 20.29
N ASN A 21 5.99 6.51 20.14
CA ASN A 21 6.32 7.41 19.04
C ASN A 21 7.35 8.42 19.52
N ASP A 22 8.48 8.46 18.82
CA ASP A 22 9.45 9.52 18.93
C ASP A 22 8.98 10.67 18.02
N GLU A 23 8.76 11.88 18.55
CA GLU A 23 8.17 13.04 17.85
C GLU A 23 8.89 13.54 16.56
N SER A 24 9.86 12.81 16.02
CA SER A 24 10.64 13.19 14.85
C SER A 24 10.17 12.48 13.58
N GLY A 25 9.00 12.82 13.02
CA GLY A 25 8.66 12.51 11.61
C GLY A 25 8.72 11.04 11.17
N VAL A 26 8.84 10.09 12.11
CA VAL A 26 8.90 8.65 11.84
C VAL A 26 7.51 8.09 12.07
N CYS A 27 7.02 7.35 11.09
CA CYS A 27 5.76 6.61 11.16
C CYS A 27 5.76 5.69 12.39
N MET A 28 4.65 5.65 13.11
CA MET A 28 4.41 4.65 14.14
C MET A 28 4.55 3.26 13.50
N CYS A 29 5.38 2.39 14.09
CA CYS A 29 5.54 1.01 13.65
C CYS A 29 5.20 0.08 14.82
N CYS A 30 4.12 -0.67 14.70
CA CYS A 30 3.72 -1.60 15.75
C CYS A 30 4.50 -2.92 15.64
N GLU A 31 5.39 -3.18 16.59
CA GLU A 31 6.18 -4.42 16.64
C GLU A 31 5.33 -5.70 16.80
N ARG A 32 4.10 -5.57 17.33
CA ARG A 32 3.22 -6.71 17.58
C ARG A 32 2.51 -7.21 16.33
N CYS A 33 1.97 -6.30 15.51
CA CYS A 33 1.19 -6.67 14.32
C CYS A 33 1.80 -6.22 13.00
N GLY A 34 2.91 -5.46 13.02
CA GLY A 34 3.58 -4.93 11.84
C GLY A 34 2.86 -3.74 11.18
N TRP A 35 1.80 -3.21 11.80
CA TRP A 35 1.08 -2.06 11.27
C TRP A 35 1.94 -0.80 11.32
N GLN A 36 1.88 0.01 10.25
CA GLN A 36 2.55 1.30 10.17
C GLN A 36 1.55 2.42 9.93
N SER A 37 1.76 3.57 10.58
CA SER A 37 0.91 4.75 10.42
C SER A 37 1.70 6.04 10.60
N CYS A 38 1.60 6.98 9.66
CA CYS A 38 2.20 8.31 9.78
C CYS A 38 1.17 9.45 9.74
N GLY A 39 -0.09 9.17 10.05
CA GLY A 39 -1.15 10.17 10.02
C GLY A 39 -2.50 9.64 10.48
N ASP A 40 -3.56 10.39 10.16
CA ASP A 40 -4.92 9.98 10.45
C ASP A 40 -5.43 9.00 9.38
N ASN A 41 -5.32 7.71 9.67
CA ASN A 41 -5.72 6.65 8.75
C ASN A 41 -7.23 6.57 8.52
N ILE A 42 -8.07 7.20 9.36
CA ILE A 42 -9.51 7.33 9.09
C ILE A 42 -9.68 8.33 7.94
N GLU A 43 -9.05 9.51 8.03
CA GLU A 43 -9.10 10.51 6.96
C GLU A 43 -8.52 9.97 5.64
N TYR A 44 -7.37 9.30 5.69
CA TYR A 44 -6.75 8.71 4.50
C TYR A 44 -7.63 7.64 3.85
N GLU A 45 -8.28 6.80 4.65
CA GLU A 45 -9.18 5.77 4.11
C GLU A 45 -10.41 6.41 3.47
N GLU A 46 -11.05 7.37 4.14
CA GLU A 46 -12.25 8.04 3.62
C GLU A 46 -11.97 8.81 2.32
N LYS A 47 -10.82 9.48 2.24
CA LYS A 47 -10.49 10.38 1.13
C LYS A 47 -9.81 9.68 -0.04
N TYR A 48 -8.96 8.70 0.24
CA TYR A 48 -8.08 8.08 -0.75
C TYR A 48 -8.23 6.56 -0.82
N GLY A 49 -8.97 5.94 0.11
CA GLY A 49 -9.11 4.48 0.14
C GLY A 49 -7.81 3.75 0.46
N ILE A 50 -6.94 4.34 1.28
CA ILE A 50 -5.65 3.76 1.75
C ILE A 50 -5.37 4.15 3.21
N SER A 51 -4.23 3.73 3.77
CA SER A 51 -3.77 4.17 5.11
C SER A 51 -2.27 4.50 5.09
N TYR A 52 -1.87 5.77 5.09
CA TYR A 52 -0.46 6.14 4.92
C TYR A 52 0.47 5.62 6.05
N PRO A 53 1.58 4.90 5.74
CA PRO A 53 2.16 4.64 4.41
C PRO A 53 1.76 3.28 3.82
N MET A 54 0.89 2.54 4.51
CA MET A 54 0.33 1.28 4.07
C MET A 54 -0.61 1.48 2.88
N VAL A 55 -0.63 0.49 1.98
CA VAL A 55 -1.61 0.46 0.88
C VAL A 55 -2.95 -0.09 1.37
N VAL A 56 -2.94 -0.88 2.44
CA VAL A 56 -4.15 -1.50 3.01
C VAL A 56 -4.94 -0.47 3.81
N PRO A 57 -6.23 -0.25 3.52
CA PRO A 57 -7.12 0.57 4.35
C PRO A 57 -7.25 0.07 5.79
N LEU A 58 -7.49 0.97 6.73
CA LEU A 58 -7.59 0.71 8.16
C LEU A 58 -8.69 -0.29 8.49
N SER A 59 -9.88 -0.16 7.89
CA SER A 59 -10.99 -1.08 8.10
C SER A 59 -10.64 -2.51 7.69
N ARG A 60 -9.97 -2.67 6.54
CA ARG A 60 -9.51 -3.97 6.04
C ARG A 60 -8.38 -4.54 6.88
N ALA A 61 -7.43 -3.71 7.30
CA ALA A 61 -6.36 -4.13 8.19
C ALA A 61 -6.92 -4.66 9.52
N LYS A 62 -7.92 -3.99 10.11
CA LYS A 62 -8.63 -4.46 11.31
C LYS A 62 -9.31 -5.81 11.09
N MET A 63 -9.97 -5.99 9.95
CA MET A 63 -10.61 -7.26 9.58
C MET A 63 -9.57 -8.39 9.40
N GLN A 64 -8.51 -8.15 8.63
CA GLN A 64 -7.44 -9.12 8.41
C GLN A 64 -6.76 -9.54 9.71
N TYR A 65 -6.50 -8.58 10.61
CA TYR A 65 -5.93 -8.87 11.93
C TYR A 65 -6.86 -9.77 12.78
N ARG A 66 -8.17 -9.48 12.81
CA ARG A 66 -9.15 -10.33 13.53
C ARG A 66 -9.24 -11.74 12.96
N GLU A 67 -9.04 -11.89 11.65
CA GLU A 67 -9.03 -13.18 10.96
C GLU A 67 -7.67 -13.91 11.04
N GLY A 68 -6.65 -13.31 11.68
CA GLY A 68 -5.30 -13.87 11.74
C GLY A 68 -4.58 -13.88 10.39
N LYS A 69 -5.02 -13.04 9.44
CA LYS A 69 -4.43 -12.91 8.10
C LYS A 69 -3.39 -11.78 8.06
N PRO A 70 -2.35 -11.89 7.22
CA PRO A 70 -1.42 -10.80 7.00
C PRO A 70 -2.12 -9.60 6.36
N PHE A 71 -1.57 -8.40 6.57
CA PHE A 71 -2.04 -7.21 5.86
C PHE A 71 -1.75 -7.34 4.37
N LYS A 72 -2.80 -7.40 3.56
CA LYS A 72 -2.70 -7.51 2.12
C LYS A 72 -3.76 -6.62 1.44
N PRO A 73 -3.34 -5.68 0.58
CA PRO A 73 -4.28 -4.86 -0.17
C PRO A 73 -4.93 -5.71 -1.26
N THR A 74 -6.20 -5.43 -1.57
CA THR A 74 -6.85 -5.95 -2.78
C THR A 74 -6.31 -5.26 -4.02
N PHE A 75 -6.75 -5.67 -5.20
CA PHE A 75 -6.33 -4.99 -6.42
C PHE A 75 -6.88 -3.57 -6.46
N GLU A 76 -8.10 -3.36 -5.97
CA GLU A 76 -8.73 -2.04 -5.84
C GLU A 76 -7.94 -1.15 -4.88
N ASP A 77 -7.51 -1.66 -3.73
CA ASP A 77 -6.64 -0.92 -2.80
C ASP A 77 -5.31 -0.52 -3.45
N PHE A 78 -4.74 -1.40 -4.28
CA PHE A 78 -3.52 -1.10 -5.03
C PHE A 78 -3.74 0.02 -6.04
N ILE A 79 -4.91 0.07 -6.68
CA ILE A 79 -5.26 1.12 -7.65
C ILE A 79 -5.48 2.46 -6.94
N HIS A 80 -6.11 2.45 -5.76
CA HIS A 80 -6.18 3.62 -4.89
C HIS A 80 -4.79 4.08 -4.45
N GLY A 81 -3.91 3.13 -4.08
CA GLY A 81 -2.50 3.38 -3.82
C GLY A 81 -1.80 4.02 -5.01
N LEU A 82 -2.04 3.54 -6.22
CA LEU A 82 -1.49 4.13 -7.44
C LEU A 82 -1.97 5.58 -7.65
N ASP A 83 -3.24 5.87 -7.40
CA ASP A 83 -3.77 7.24 -7.47
C ASP A 83 -3.11 8.17 -6.44
N PHE A 84 -2.80 7.65 -5.25
CA PHE A 84 -2.20 8.44 -4.18
C PHE A 84 -0.68 8.62 -4.34
N TYR A 85 0.06 7.52 -4.52
CA TYR A 85 1.53 7.52 -4.57
C TYR A 85 2.09 7.78 -5.97
N SER A 86 1.27 7.67 -7.02
CA SER A 86 1.67 7.74 -8.44
C SER A 86 2.66 6.68 -8.92
N GLU A 87 3.30 5.95 -8.02
CA GLU A 87 4.24 4.88 -8.31
C GLU A 87 4.13 3.75 -7.27
N MET A 88 3.88 2.54 -7.77
CA MET A 88 3.59 1.36 -6.98
C MET A 88 4.35 0.16 -7.52
N ALA A 89 4.65 -0.80 -6.66
CA ALA A 89 5.29 -2.05 -7.03
C ALA A 89 4.62 -3.24 -6.37
N PHE A 90 4.82 -4.40 -6.98
CA PHE A 90 4.44 -5.69 -6.41
C PHE A 90 5.33 -6.80 -6.96
N THR A 91 5.26 -7.98 -6.34
CA THR A 91 5.98 -9.18 -6.77
C THR A 91 5.01 -10.28 -7.16
N TYR A 92 5.20 -10.89 -8.32
CA TYR A 92 4.45 -12.08 -8.75
C TYR A 92 5.42 -13.11 -9.33
N ARG A 93 5.32 -14.37 -8.87
CA ARG A 93 6.22 -15.48 -9.26
C ARG A 93 7.70 -15.09 -9.25
N ARG A 94 8.15 -14.41 -8.18
CA ARG A 94 9.52 -13.90 -7.96
C ARG A 94 10.00 -12.82 -8.94
N VAL A 95 9.10 -12.27 -9.77
CA VAL A 95 9.38 -11.14 -10.64
C VAL A 95 8.78 -9.89 -10.01
N LYS A 96 9.60 -8.84 -9.90
CA LYS A 96 9.14 -7.52 -9.44
C LYS A 96 8.54 -6.76 -10.63
N TYR A 97 7.39 -6.16 -10.39
CA TYR A 97 6.71 -5.30 -11.32
C TYR A 97 6.53 -3.91 -10.72
N GLY A 98 6.65 -2.90 -11.57
CA GLY A 98 6.36 -1.51 -11.25
C GLY A 98 5.16 -1.02 -12.06
N VAL A 99 4.40 -0.12 -11.46
CA VAL A 99 3.27 0.58 -12.07
C VAL A 99 3.41 2.05 -11.72
N CYS A 100 3.45 2.94 -12.70
CA CYS A 100 3.49 4.37 -12.44
C CYS A 100 2.68 5.19 -13.44
N TYR A 101 2.26 6.37 -13.03
CA TYR A 101 1.74 7.37 -13.94
C TYR A 101 2.86 8.06 -14.72
N ARG A 102 2.60 8.30 -16.00
CA ARG A 102 3.40 9.22 -16.82
C ARG A 102 2.80 10.62 -16.74
N SER A 103 3.53 11.60 -17.26
CA SER A 103 3.09 13.01 -17.29
C SER A 103 1.81 13.25 -18.07
N ASP A 104 1.44 12.35 -18.99
CA ASP A 104 0.19 12.38 -19.76
C ASP A 104 -0.96 11.60 -19.09
N HIS A 105 -0.79 11.21 -17.83
CA HIS A 105 -1.72 10.37 -17.06
C HIS A 105 -1.94 8.95 -17.62
N SER A 106 -1.16 8.52 -18.62
CA SER A 106 -1.09 7.11 -18.99
C SER A 106 -0.38 6.30 -17.91
N VAL A 107 -0.70 5.00 -17.84
CA VAL A 107 -0.10 4.08 -16.87
C VAL A 107 1.00 3.26 -17.55
N LEU A 108 2.20 3.33 -17.00
CA LEU A 108 3.30 2.46 -17.35
C LEU A 108 3.30 1.26 -16.41
N PHE A 109 3.22 0.05 -16.95
CA PHE A 109 3.37 -1.20 -16.22
C PHE A 109 4.62 -1.90 -16.72
N TYR A 110 5.53 -2.31 -15.85
CA TYR A 110 6.82 -2.82 -16.31
C TYR A 110 7.42 -3.83 -15.35
N ASN A 111 8.39 -4.59 -15.87
CA ASN A 111 9.37 -5.33 -15.09
C ASN A 111 10.75 -5.12 -15.73
N ALA A 112 11.78 -5.83 -15.26
CA ALA A 112 13.14 -5.70 -15.79
C ALA A 112 13.32 -6.07 -17.28
N ARG A 113 12.34 -6.73 -17.90
CA ARG A 113 12.43 -7.25 -19.28
C ARG A 113 11.43 -6.63 -20.24
N GLN A 114 10.29 -6.17 -19.74
CA GLN A 114 9.14 -5.79 -20.55
C GLN A 114 8.46 -4.56 -19.94
N VAL A 115 7.90 -3.75 -20.84
CA VAL A 115 7.16 -2.53 -20.53
C VAL A 115 5.87 -2.56 -21.34
N TRP A 116 4.77 -2.25 -20.67
CA TRP A 116 3.44 -2.11 -21.21
C TRP A 116 2.94 -0.71 -20.90
N SER A 117 2.23 -0.11 -21.85
CA SER A 117 1.63 1.21 -21.69
C SER A 117 0.12 1.09 -21.84
N PHE A 118 -0.59 1.67 -20.88
CA PHE A 118 -2.04 1.74 -20.89
C PHE A 118 -2.45 3.21 -20.98
N PRO A 119 -3.36 3.60 -21.90
CA PRO A 119 -3.71 5.00 -22.10
C PRO A 119 -4.42 5.61 -20.89
N THR A 120 -5.03 4.79 -20.03
CA THR A 120 -5.74 5.23 -18.82
C THR A 120 -5.59 4.20 -17.71
N LYS A 121 -5.82 4.63 -16.47
CA LYS A 121 -5.99 3.75 -15.30
C LYS A 121 -7.05 2.68 -15.53
N ASP A 122 -8.16 3.04 -16.14
CA ASP A 122 -9.26 2.11 -16.48
C ASP A 122 -8.81 1.00 -17.43
N ALA A 123 -8.01 1.35 -18.44
CA ALA A 123 -7.44 0.38 -19.37
C ALA A 123 -6.45 -0.56 -18.65
N PHE A 124 -5.62 -0.03 -17.75
CA PHE A 124 -4.76 -0.86 -16.90
C PHE A 124 -5.59 -1.80 -16.02
N TYR A 125 -6.58 -1.28 -15.29
CA TYR A 125 -7.45 -2.08 -14.43
C TYR A 125 -8.14 -3.24 -15.15
N LYS A 126 -8.63 -2.98 -16.37
CA LYS A 126 -9.42 -3.96 -17.14
C LYS A 126 -8.55 -4.99 -17.87
N PHE A 127 -7.39 -4.58 -18.37
CA PHE A 127 -6.64 -5.35 -19.37
C PHE A 127 -5.20 -5.71 -18.98
N ALA A 128 -4.66 -5.15 -17.89
CA ALA A 128 -3.34 -5.54 -17.43
C ALA A 128 -3.29 -7.04 -17.15
N SER A 129 -2.28 -7.71 -17.70
CA SER A 129 -2.13 -9.15 -17.59
C SER A 129 -0.66 -9.56 -17.49
N ILE A 130 -0.42 -10.73 -16.90
CA ILE A 130 0.90 -11.36 -16.84
C ILE A 130 0.76 -12.77 -17.39
N GLY A 131 1.40 -13.05 -18.54
CA GLY A 131 1.33 -14.37 -19.17
C GLY A 131 -0.07 -14.74 -19.69
N GLY A 132 -0.92 -13.75 -19.97
CA GLY A 132 -2.29 -13.95 -20.44
C GLY A 132 -3.36 -13.89 -19.35
N ASP A 133 -2.97 -14.04 -18.07
CA ASP A 133 -3.89 -13.95 -16.94
C ASP A 133 -4.06 -12.49 -16.50
N LEU A 134 -5.30 -12.03 -16.33
CA LEU A 134 -5.58 -10.66 -15.89
C LEU A 134 -5.05 -10.44 -14.46
N LEU A 135 -4.46 -9.27 -14.23
CA LEU A 135 -3.82 -8.93 -12.97
C LEU A 135 -4.80 -9.00 -11.77
N LYS A 136 -6.04 -8.54 -11.98
CA LYS A 136 -7.13 -8.62 -11.00
C LYS A 136 -7.47 -10.06 -10.60
N ASP A 137 -7.35 -11.01 -11.54
CA ASP A 137 -7.73 -12.41 -11.32
C ASP A 137 -6.60 -13.20 -10.62
N ILE A 138 -5.35 -12.73 -10.71
CA ILE A 138 -4.19 -13.34 -10.06
C ILE A 138 -3.76 -12.61 -8.77
N TRP A 139 -4.48 -11.57 -8.36
CA TRP A 139 -4.05 -10.67 -7.29
C TRP A 139 -3.83 -11.39 -5.94
N ASP A 140 -4.61 -12.43 -5.67
CA ASP A 140 -4.45 -13.25 -4.46
C ASP A 140 -3.07 -13.95 -4.37
N GLN A 141 -2.37 -14.10 -5.49
CA GLN A 141 -1.02 -14.69 -5.56
C GLN A 141 0.10 -13.63 -5.52
N VAL A 142 -0.24 -12.35 -5.66
CA VAL A 142 0.71 -11.24 -5.60
C VAL A 142 1.26 -11.06 -4.18
N GLN A 143 2.52 -10.67 -4.09
CA GLN A 143 3.29 -10.47 -2.86
C GLN A 143 3.85 -9.05 -2.81
N GLU A 144 4.05 -8.53 -1.60
CA GLU A 144 4.67 -7.21 -1.34
C GLU A 144 4.12 -6.03 -2.19
N PRO A 145 2.80 -5.84 -2.34
CA PRO A 145 2.28 -4.61 -2.91
C PRO A 145 2.64 -3.41 -2.03
N ARG A 146 3.31 -2.41 -2.59
CA ARG A 146 3.83 -1.23 -1.87
C ARG A 146 3.98 -0.02 -2.79
N TYR A 147 4.08 1.17 -2.20
CA TYR A 147 4.57 2.34 -2.91
C TYR A 147 6.09 2.19 -3.18
N MET A 148 6.61 2.91 -4.18
CA MET A 148 8.07 3.01 -4.42
C MET A 148 8.63 4.34 -3.96
#